data_AF-A0A3Q7T134-F1
#
_entry.id   AF-A0A3Q7T134-F1
#
_cell.length_a   1.000
_cell.length_b   1.000
_cell.length_c   1.000
_cell.angle_alpha   90.00
_cell.angle_beta   90.00
_cell.angle_gamma   90.00
#
_symmetry.space_group_name_H-M   'P 1'
#
loop_
_entity.id
_entity.type
_entity.pdbx_description
1 polymer ?
#
loop_
_entity_poly.entity_id
_entity_poly.type
_entity_poly.pdbx_seq_one_letter_code
_entity_poly.pdbx_strand_id
1 'polypeptide(L)'
;MRYTTAGQLWNIISPREFVDFSYTVGYEDGLLSCGLSVDWSEQRPEFIRGFNHPCGWFCVPRKDNPQQSLLTGYIQTDLRGMIPQSAVDTAMASTLISFYADLRKALQKA
;
A
#
# COMPACT_ATOMS: atom_id res chain seq x y z
N MET A 1 -0.07 -11.41 -4.97
CA MET A 1 -1.32 -10.72 -4.61
C MET A 1 -1.75 -9.85 -5.78
N ARG A 2 -3.02 -9.88 -6.18
CA ARG A 2 -3.57 -8.99 -7.23
C ARG A 2 -4.71 -8.16 -6.66
N TYR A 3 -4.71 -6.86 -6.86
CA TYR A 3 -5.70 -5.95 -6.29
C TYR A 3 -5.86 -4.67 -7.13
N THR A 4 -6.90 -3.90 -6.83
CA THR A 4 -7.25 -2.67 -7.54
C THR A 4 -7.45 -1.50 -6.57
N THR A 5 -7.19 -0.29 -7.02
CA THR A 5 -7.55 0.95 -6.31
C THR A 5 -8.80 1.57 -6.93
N ALA A 6 -9.58 2.27 -6.11
CA ALA A 6 -10.62 3.16 -6.62
C ALA A 6 -10.00 4.41 -7.27
N GLY A 7 -10.78 5.15 -8.05
CA GLY A 7 -10.34 6.46 -8.54
C GLY A 7 -10.09 7.42 -7.39
N GLN A 8 -9.02 8.21 -7.50
CA GLN A 8 -8.57 9.13 -6.45
C GLN A 8 -8.72 10.58 -6.89
N LEU A 9 -8.83 11.50 -5.92
CA LEU A 9 -8.98 12.94 -6.15
C LEU A 9 -10.09 13.26 -7.16
N TRP A 10 -11.32 12.80 -6.90
CA TRP A 10 -12.47 12.97 -7.80
C TRP A 10 -12.19 12.47 -9.23
N ASN A 11 -11.53 11.31 -9.35
CA ASN A 11 -11.14 10.67 -10.61
C ASN A 11 -10.12 11.44 -11.46
N ILE A 12 -9.40 12.43 -10.90
CA ILE A 12 -8.18 12.96 -11.53
C ILE A 12 -7.17 11.82 -11.76
N ILE A 13 -7.09 10.90 -10.80
CA ILE A 13 -6.35 9.65 -10.95
C ILE A 13 -7.38 8.54 -11.13
N SER A 14 -7.40 7.91 -12.31
CA SER A 14 -8.27 6.76 -12.59
C SER A 14 -7.87 5.53 -11.74
N PRO A 15 -8.74 4.52 -11.62
CA PRO A 15 -8.40 3.25 -10.97
C PRO A 15 -7.09 2.64 -11.49
N ARG A 16 -6.39 1.93 -10.60
CA ARG A 16 -5.18 1.16 -10.94
C ARG A 16 -5.36 -0.30 -10.55
N GLU A 17 -4.67 -1.17 -11.27
CA GLU A 17 -4.45 -2.54 -10.81
C GLU A 17 -2.97 -2.75 -10.46
N PHE A 18 -2.72 -3.65 -9.51
CA PHE A 18 -1.39 -4.06 -9.09
C PHE A 18 -1.33 -5.58 -9.01
N VAL A 19 -0.18 -6.15 -9.38
CA VAL A 19 0.15 -7.57 -9.23
C VAL A 19 1.50 -7.65 -8.56
N ASP A 20 1.49 -7.99 -7.27
CA ASP A 20 2.67 -7.93 -6.42
C ASP A 20 3.05 -9.31 -5.90
N PHE A 21 4.35 -9.60 -5.91
CA PHE A 21 4.90 -10.57 -4.99
C PHE A 21 4.72 -10.05 -3.56
N SER A 22 4.35 -10.94 -2.64
CA SER A 22 4.20 -10.60 -1.23
C SER A 22 4.82 -11.70 -0.38
N TYR A 23 5.57 -11.29 0.62
CA TYR A 23 6.27 -12.17 1.54
C TYR A 23 6.15 -11.64 2.96
N THR A 24 5.88 -12.53 3.90
CA THR A 24 5.84 -12.20 5.33
C THR A 24 6.86 -13.06 6.05
N VAL A 25 7.69 -12.42 6.87
CA VAL A 25 8.78 -13.05 7.59
C VAL A 25 8.92 -12.44 8.98
N GLY A 26 9.51 -13.19 9.91
CA GLY A 26 9.88 -12.67 11.22
C GLY A 26 10.89 -11.52 11.09
N TYR A 27 10.70 -10.48 11.90
CA TYR A 27 11.61 -9.34 11.98
C TYR A 27 11.65 -8.86 13.44
N GLU A 28 12.82 -8.96 14.09
CA GLU A 28 12.97 -8.74 15.53
C GLU A 28 11.93 -9.56 16.33
N ASP A 29 11.23 -8.92 17.27
CA ASP A 29 10.13 -9.51 18.05
C ASP A 29 8.76 -9.39 17.34
N GLY A 30 8.77 -9.12 16.04
CA GLY A 30 7.57 -8.86 15.24
C GLY A 30 7.66 -9.44 13.82
N LEU A 31 7.04 -8.74 12.88
CA LEU A 31 6.89 -9.20 11.50
C LEU A 31 7.26 -8.10 10.50
N LEU A 32 7.85 -8.51 9.39
CA LEU A 32 7.92 -7.74 8.15
C LEU A 32 7.00 -8.38 7.13
N SER A 33 6.06 -7.60 6.59
CA SER A 33 5.32 -7.97 5.38
C SER A 33 5.74 -7.04 4.23
N CYS A 34 6.39 -7.58 3.22
CA CYS A 34 6.97 -6.82 2.12
C CYS A 34 6.59 -7.39 0.75
N GLY A 35 6.85 -6.62 -0.29
CA GLY A 35 6.50 -6.99 -1.64
C GLY A 35 7.07 -6.04 -2.68
N LEU A 36 6.88 -6.43 -3.94
CA LEU A 36 7.14 -5.62 -5.12
C LEU A 36 6.26 -6.12 -6.26
N SER A 37 5.99 -5.25 -7.23
CA SER A 37 5.30 -5.66 -8.45
C SER A 37 6.12 -6.67 -9.24
N VAL A 38 5.41 -7.65 -9.82
CA VAL A 38 5.98 -8.68 -10.70
C VAL A 38 5.32 -8.63 -12.06
N ASP A 39 6.03 -9.12 -13.07
CA ASP A 39 5.47 -9.26 -14.40
C ASP A 39 4.35 -10.30 -14.42
N TRP A 40 3.22 -9.91 -15.00
CA TRP A 40 2.03 -10.76 -15.15
C TRP A 40 1.40 -10.54 -16.51
N SER A 41 1.21 -11.62 -17.28
CA SER A 41 0.83 -11.53 -18.70
C SER A 41 -0.60 -11.05 -18.93
N GLU A 42 -1.54 -11.45 -18.08
CA GLU A 42 -2.95 -11.08 -18.22
C GLU A 42 -3.14 -9.59 -17.93
N GLN A 43 -3.59 -8.80 -18.90
CA GLN A 43 -3.91 -7.37 -18.74
C GLN A 43 -5.42 -7.12 -18.78
N ARG A 44 -5.88 -6.20 -17.95
CA ARG A 44 -7.28 -5.75 -17.92
C ARG A 44 -7.40 -4.35 -18.51
N PRO A 45 -8.18 -4.15 -19.58
CA PRO A 45 -8.25 -2.86 -20.27
C PRO A 45 -8.91 -1.76 -19.43
N GLU A 46 -9.64 -2.12 -18.36
CA GLU A 46 -10.30 -1.14 -17.49
C GLU A 46 -9.34 -0.42 -16.54
N PHE A 47 -8.12 -0.93 -16.38
CA PHE A 47 -7.16 -0.45 -15.38
C PHE A 47 -5.80 -0.15 -16.03
N ILE A 48 -5.19 0.94 -15.59
CA ILE A 48 -3.75 1.13 -15.79
C ILE A 48 -3.04 0.28 -14.74
N ARG A 49 -2.10 -0.58 -15.17
CA ARG A 49 -1.26 -1.34 -14.25
C ARG A 49 -0.22 -0.41 -13.61
N GLY A 50 -0.40 -0.14 -12.33
CA GLY A 50 0.61 0.53 -11.52
C GLY A 50 1.77 -0.41 -11.21
N PHE A 51 2.84 0.14 -10.66
CA PHE A 51 4.02 -0.60 -10.28
C PHE A 51 4.48 -0.20 -8.88
N ASN A 52 4.47 -1.15 -7.96
CA ASN A 52 5.12 -0.99 -6.67
C ASN A 52 6.58 -1.40 -6.80
N HIS A 53 7.47 -0.45 -6.57
CA HIS A 53 8.85 -0.76 -6.20
C HIS A 53 8.86 -1.46 -4.83
N PRO A 54 10.02 -2.01 -4.38
CA PRO A 54 10.10 -2.66 -3.07
C PRO A 54 9.48 -1.82 -1.96
N CYS A 55 8.48 -2.39 -1.31
CA CYS A 55 7.67 -1.74 -0.29
C CYS A 55 7.29 -2.73 0.80
N GLY A 56 6.80 -2.24 1.95
CA GLY A 56 6.36 -3.12 3.02
C GLY A 56 6.01 -2.42 4.31
N TRP A 57 5.65 -3.24 5.28
CA TRP A 57 5.19 -2.86 6.61
C TRP A 57 5.96 -3.66 7.66
N PHE A 58 6.65 -2.94 8.53
CA PHE A 58 7.22 -3.48 9.76
C PHE A 58 6.19 -3.33 10.87
N CYS A 59 5.89 -4.42 11.57
CA CYS A 59 4.99 -4.41 12.73
C CYS A 59 5.72 -5.05 13.90
N VAL A 60 6.10 -4.24 14.88
CA VAL A 60 6.85 -4.68 16.06
C VAL A 60 6.14 -4.23 17.34
N PRO A 61 6.27 -4.96 18.46
CA PRO A 61 5.74 -4.50 19.74
C PRO A 61 6.36 -3.16 20.16
N ARG A 62 5.56 -2.29 20.78
CA ARG A 62 6.10 -1.05 21.38
C ARG A 62 6.91 -1.40 22.63
N LYS A 63 8.11 -0.81 22.75
CA LYS A 63 9.02 -1.05 23.89
C LYS A 63 8.40 -0.69 25.25
N ASP A 64 7.56 0.34 25.27
CA ASP A 64 6.90 0.84 26.48
C ASP A 64 5.57 0.13 26.80
N ASN A 65 4.94 -0.50 25.81
CA ASN A 65 3.69 -1.22 25.99
C ASN A 65 3.55 -2.36 24.96
N PRO A 66 3.91 -3.62 25.33
CA PRO A 66 3.83 -4.77 24.43
C PRO A 66 2.42 -5.11 23.93
N GLN A 67 1.36 -4.57 24.55
CA GLN A 67 -0.03 -4.72 24.06
C GLN A 67 -0.34 -3.80 22.87
N GLN A 68 0.60 -2.95 22.46
CA GLN A 68 0.50 -2.08 21.29
C GLN A 68 1.63 -2.39 20.31
N SER A 69 1.36 -2.17 19.03
CA SER A 69 2.35 -2.33 17.96
C SER A 69 2.75 -0.99 17.36
N LEU A 70 4.03 -0.84 17.03
CA LEU A 70 4.53 0.18 16.13
C LEU A 70 4.48 -0.38 14.71
N LEU A 71 3.60 0.18 13.89
CA LEU A 71 3.49 -0.13 12.47
C LEU A 71 4.22 0.95 11.66
N THR A 72 5.24 0.57 10.89
CA THR A 72 6.02 1.47 10.03
C THR A 72 5.94 1.01 8.58
N GLY A 73 5.48 1.88 7.69
CA GLY A 73 5.30 1.58 6.27
C GLY A 73 6.29 2.31 5.38
N TYR A 74 6.83 1.58 4.40
CA TYR A 74 7.61 2.12 3.29
C TYR A 74 6.87 1.80 2.01
N ILE A 75 6.33 2.82 1.34
CA ILE A 75 5.53 2.66 0.13
C ILE A 75 6.18 3.46 -0.99
N GLN A 76 6.46 2.78 -2.10
CA GLN A 76 7.12 3.36 -3.28
C GLN A 76 6.36 2.94 -4.55
N THR A 77 5.20 3.55 -4.73
CA THR A 77 4.29 3.25 -5.84
C THR A 77 4.51 4.22 -7.01
N ASP A 78 4.68 3.67 -8.20
CA ASP A 78 4.51 4.36 -9.48
C ASP A 78 3.11 4.07 -10.02
N LEU A 79 2.24 5.09 -10.00
CA LEU A 79 0.88 4.98 -10.54
C LEU A 79 0.86 4.87 -12.07
N ARG A 80 1.97 5.23 -12.73
CA ARG A 80 2.10 5.35 -14.20
C ARG A 80 1.04 6.26 -14.84
N GLY A 81 1.17 6.40 -16.15
CA GLY A 81 0.34 7.29 -16.95
C GLY A 81 0.79 8.74 -16.85
N MET A 82 0.05 9.62 -17.53
CA MET A 82 0.35 11.04 -17.57
C MET A 82 -0.52 11.78 -16.55
N ILE A 83 0.01 11.93 -15.33
CA ILE A 83 -0.68 12.57 -14.20
C ILE A 83 0.19 13.73 -13.71
N PRO A 84 -0.39 14.89 -13.35
CA PRO A 84 0.35 15.94 -12.67
C PRO A 84 0.98 15.39 -11.38
N GLN A 85 2.30 15.58 -11.21
CA GLN A 85 3.02 15.05 -10.05
C GLN A 85 2.42 15.52 -8.72
N SER A 86 1.96 16.77 -8.65
CA SER A 86 1.27 17.30 -7.46
C SER A 86 0.00 16.52 -7.08
N ALA A 87 -0.74 16.01 -8.07
CA ALA A 87 -1.89 15.15 -7.83
C ALA A 87 -1.46 13.77 -7.33
N VAL A 88 -0.39 13.20 -7.89
CA VAL A 88 0.21 11.94 -7.41
C VAL A 88 0.64 12.08 -5.95
N ASP A 89 1.41 13.10 -5.62
CA ASP A 89 1.94 13.34 -4.27
C ASP A 89 0.80 13.50 -3.25
N THR A 90 -0.23 14.29 -3.60
CA THR A 90 -1.41 14.51 -2.76
C THR A 90 -2.19 13.21 -2.54
N ALA A 91 -2.42 12.43 -3.59
CA ALA A 91 -3.16 11.17 -3.51
C ALA A 91 -2.40 10.12 -2.68
N MET A 92 -1.09 10.00 -2.87
CA MET A 92 -0.26 9.05 -2.13
C MET A 92 -0.22 9.39 -0.63
N ALA A 93 0.00 10.66 -0.28
CA ALA A 93 -0.03 11.11 1.12
C ALA A 93 -1.40 10.84 1.77
N SER A 94 -2.49 11.20 1.08
CA SER A 94 -3.86 10.97 1.57
C SER A 94 -4.15 9.48 1.78
N THR A 95 -3.68 8.63 0.86
CA THR A 95 -3.86 7.17 0.92
C THR A 95 -3.20 6.57 2.16
N LEU A 96 -1.97 6.99 2.48
CA LEU A 96 -1.26 6.51 3.66
C LEU A 96 -1.97 6.92 4.96
N ILE A 97 -2.45 8.17 5.04
CA ILE A 97 -3.20 8.65 6.22
C ILE A 97 -4.49 7.85 6.39
N SER A 98 -5.26 7.68 5.31
CA SER A 98 -6.50 6.89 5.34
C SER A 98 -6.25 5.43 5.71
N PHE A 99 -5.17 4.83 5.21
CA PHE A 99 -4.78 3.46 5.57
C PHE A 99 -4.67 3.27 7.08
N TYR A 100 -3.92 4.12 7.78
CA TYR A 100 -3.79 4.01 9.24
C TYR A 100 -5.12 4.26 9.97
N ALA A 101 -5.95 5.20 9.48
CA ALA A 101 -7.25 5.48 10.08
C ALA A 101 -8.20 4.29 9.94
N ASP A 102 -8.27 3.69 8.76
CA ASP A 102 -9.17 2.59 8.47
C ASP A 102 -8.69 1.28 9.11
N LEU A 103 -7.37 1.05 9.17
CA LEU A 103 -6.81 -0.07 9.92
C LEU A 103 -7.19 -0.01 11.41
N ARG A 104 -7.07 1.17 12.04
CA ARG A 104 -7.50 1.34 13.45
C ARG A 104 -8.98 1.02 13.65
N LYS A 105 -9.85 1.50 12.76
CA LYS A 105 -11.29 1.20 12.83
C LYS A 105 -11.57 -0.29 12.63
N ALA A 106 -10.86 -0.95 11.73
CA ALA A 106 -11.03 -2.38 11.47
C ALA A 106 -10.63 -3.22 12.68
N LEU A 107 -9.51 -2.89 13.33
CA LEU A 107 -9.02 -3.60 14.52
C LEU A 107 -9.91 -3.41 15.75
N GLN A 108 -10.66 -2.31 15.85
CA GLN A 108 -11.66 -2.12 16.91
C GLN A 108 -12.90 -3.02 16.75
N LYS A 109 -13.14 -3.53 15.55
CA LYS A 109 -14.27 -4.43 15.24
C LYS A 109 -13.86 -5.90 15.27
N ALA A 110 -12.57 -6.18 15.45
CA ALA A 110 -11.99 -7.51 15.44
C ALA A 110 -11.98 -8.13 16.84
#